data_AF-E6XEW0-F1
#
_entry.id   AF-E6XEW0-F1
#
_cell.length_a   1.000
_cell.length_b   1.000
_cell.length_c   1.000
_cell.angle_alpha   90.00
_cell.angle_beta   90.00
_cell.angle_gamma   90.00
#
_symmetry.space_group_name_H-M   'P 1'
#
loop_
_entity.id
_entity.type
_entity.pdbx_description
1 polymer ?
#
loop_
_entity_poly.entity_id
_entity_poly.type
_entity_poly.pdbx_seq_one_letter_code
_entity_poly.pdbx_strand_id
1 'polypeptide(L)'
;MDINLILNKINFVSRYKEICLDHNDFENRLRGSNTKQYRAILKKLDENFSYASKDRFFTLKYAYEEFQLNLGLGIHDGLVEPFLYLIRNEDWILYNRFDFIS
;
A
#
# COMPACT_ATOMS: atom_id res chain seq x y z
N MET A 1 -14.18 16.38 -4.73
CA MET A 1 -13.29 16.04 -3.60
C MET A 1 -11.92 15.77 -4.16
N ASP A 2 -10.91 16.50 -3.70
CA ASP A 2 -9.57 16.40 -4.27
C ASP A 2 -8.74 15.34 -3.51
N ILE A 3 -8.61 14.15 -4.12
CA ILE A 3 -7.81 13.05 -3.57
C ILE A 3 -6.35 13.46 -3.37
N ASN A 4 -5.84 14.39 -4.19
CA ASN A 4 -4.46 14.88 -4.05
C ASN A 4 -4.27 15.59 -2.71
N LEU A 5 -5.31 16.22 -2.16
CA LEU A 5 -5.23 16.91 -0.88
C LEU A 5 -5.08 15.92 0.28
N ILE A 6 -5.77 14.78 0.23
CA ILE A 6 -5.62 13.68 1.20
C ILE A 6 -4.22 13.06 1.05
N LEU A 7 -3.81 12.72 -0.17
CA LEU A 7 -2.50 12.13 -0.45
C LEU A 7 -1.33 13.03 0.00
N ASN A 8 -1.46 14.35 -0.18
CA ASN A 8 -0.50 15.33 0.30
C ASN A 8 -0.46 15.40 1.83
N LYS A 9 -1.62 15.40 2.51
CA LYS A 9 -1.69 15.46 3.98
C LYS A 9 -0.98 14.29 4.66
N ILE A 10 -1.07 13.09 4.09
CA ILE A 10 -0.39 11.90 4.64
C ILE A 10 1.02 11.69 4.07
N ASN A 11 1.53 12.68 3.31
CA ASN A 11 2.82 12.63 2.61
C ASN A 11 3.01 11.33 1.81
N PHE A 12 1.94 10.85 1.15
CA PHE A 12 1.90 9.52 0.54
C PHE A 12 3.00 9.35 -0.51
N VAL A 13 3.12 10.31 -1.43
CA VAL A 13 4.01 10.23 -2.59
C VAL A 13 5.47 10.08 -2.16
N SER A 14 5.92 10.87 -1.19
CA SER A 14 7.31 10.82 -0.70
C SER A 14 7.60 9.48 -0.03
N ARG A 15 6.70 9.04 0.86
CA ARG A 15 6.84 7.75 1.57
C ARG A 15 6.87 6.57 0.60
N TYR A 16 6.02 6.59 -0.41
CA TYR A 16 6.00 5.54 -1.43
C TYR A 16 7.28 5.55 -2.29
N LYS A 17 7.78 6.73 -2.67
CA LYS A 17 9.04 6.86 -3.42
C LYS A 17 10.23 6.32 -2.64
N GLU A 18 10.33 6.61 -1.34
CA GLU A 18 11.40 6.07 -0.49
C GLU A 18 11.37 4.54 -0.47
N ILE A 19 10.19 3.93 -0.32
CA ILE A 19 10.02 2.47 -0.40
C ILE A 19 10.54 1.91 -1.72
N CYS A 20 10.18 2.55 -2.84
CA CYS A 20 10.63 2.12 -4.15
C CYS A 20 12.15 2.29 -4.32
N LEU A 21 12.74 3.39 -3.82
CA LEU A 21 14.18 3.64 -3.95
C LEU A 21 15.02 2.64 -3.12
N ASP A 22 14.60 2.35 -1.90
CA ASP A 22 15.33 1.46 -0.99
C ASP A 22 15.19 -0.03 -1.35
N HIS A 23 14.17 -0.38 -2.16
CA HIS A 23 13.79 -1.76 -2.45
C HIS A 23 13.50 -2.03 -3.93
N ASN A 24 14.27 -1.42 -4.86
CA ASN A 24 14.17 -1.65 -6.32
C ASN A 24 15.05 -2.78 -6.88
N ASP A 25 15.66 -3.60 -6.04
CA ASP A 25 16.59 -4.64 -6.49
C ASP A 25 15.86 -5.81 -7.15
N PHE A 26 15.77 -5.77 -8.48
CA PHE A 26 15.10 -6.80 -9.28
C PHE A 26 15.84 -8.14 -9.25
N GLU A 27 17.18 -8.12 -9.20
CA GLU A 27 18.01 -9.33 -9.22
C GLU A 27 17.90 -10.10 -7.90
N ASN A 28 17.92 -9.37 -6.78
CA ASN A 28 17.75 -9.92 -5.44
C ASN A 28 16.32 -9.83 -4.90
N ARG A 29 15.33 -9.65 -5.79
CA ARG A 29 13.93 -9.56 -5.38
C ARG A 29 13.51 -10.81 -4.63
N LEU A 30 12.62 -10.62 -3.66
CA LEU A 30 11.98 -11.75 -2.99
C LEU A 30 11.26 -12.62 -4.02
N ARG A 31 11.43 -13.93 -3.92
CA ARG A 31 10.74 -14.90 -4.77
C ARG A 31 9.61 -15.57 -4.00
N GLY A 32 8.52 -15.88 -4.70
CA GLY A 32 7.36 -16.51 -4.09
C GLY A 32 6.61 -15.59 -3.13
N SER A 33 5.76 -16.20 -2.31
CA SER A 33 4.83 -15.52 -1.40
C SER A 33 5.28 -15.65 0.07
N ASN A 34 6.56 -15.40 0.37
CA ASN A 34 7.12 -15.47 1.73
C ASN A 34 6.62 -14.32 2.63
N THR A 35 5.36 -14.40 3.04
CA THR A 35 4.63 -13.39 3.83
C THR A 35 5.35 -12.94 5.10
N LYS A 36 6.14 -13.81 5.75
CA LYS A 36 6.93 -13.45 6.94
C LYS A 36 8.00 -12.42 6.62
N GLN A 37 8.72 -12.63 5.50
CA GLN A 37 9.79 -11.74 5.07
C GLN A 37 9.23 -10.39 4.60
N TYR A 38 8.14 -10.41 3.81
CA TYR A 38 7.43 -9.20 3.43
C TYR A 38 6.91 -8.42 4.64
N ARG A 39 6.30 -9.10 5.62
CA ARG A 39 5.84 -8.46 6.87
C ARG A 39 7.00 -7.77 7.60
N ALA A 40 8.16 -8.42 7.68
CA ALA A 40 9.32 -7.85 8.37
C ALA A 40 9.84 -6.58 7.68
N ILE A 41 9.84 -6.55 6.34
CA ILE A 41 10.23 -5.35 5.57
C ILE A 41 9.19 -4.25 5.74
N LEU A 42 7.91 -4.56 5.50
CA LEU A 42 6.82 -3.59 5.58
C LEU A 42 6.70 -2.97 6.97
N LYS A 43 6.88 -3.75 8.04
CA LYS A 43 6.89 -3.23 9.41
C LYS A 43 8.07 -2.31 9.74
N LYS A 44 9.19 -2.38 9.01
CA LYS A 44 10.27 -1.39 9.15
C LYS A 44 9.89 -0.05 8.54
N LEU A 45 9.00 -0.05 7.54
CA LEU A 45 8.53 1.15 6.84
C LEU A 45 7.37 1.81 7.59
N ASP A 46 6.41 1.02 8.06
CA ASP A 46 5.32 1.47 8.92
C ASP A 46 4.83 0.29 9.78
N GLU A 47 4.83 0.46 11.10
CA GLU A 47 4.43 -0.59 12.02
C GLU A 47 2.94 -1.00 11.88
N ASN A 48 2.12 -0.12 11.29
CA ASN A 48 0.69 -0.30 11.13
C ASN A 48 0.30 -1.21 9.96
N PHE A 49 1.28 -1.72 9.19
CA PHE A 49 0.99 -2.72 8.17
C PHE A 49 0.39 -3.98 8.79
N SER A 50 -0.79 -4.34 8.28
CA SER A 50 -1.53 -5.55 8.63
C SER A 50 -1.55 -6.51 7.42
N TYR A 51 -1.80 -7.81 7.68
CA TYR A 51 -1.87 -8.81 6.62
C TYR A 51 -3.24 -9.49 6.63
N ALA A 52 -3.95 -9.41 5.51
CA ALA A 52 -5.18 -10.12 5.24
C ALA A 52 -4.84 -11.46 4.55
N SER A 53 -4.91 -12.55 5.31
CA SER A 53 -4.51 -13.89 4.84
C SER A 53 -5.36 -14.44 3.71
N LYS A 54 -6.67 -14.14 3.73
CA LYS A 54 -7.64 -14.57 2.72
C LYS A 54 -7.27 -14.07 1.32
N ASP A 55 -6.84 -12.81 1.24
CA ASP A 55 -6.59 -12.11 -0.02
C ASP A 55 -5.08 -12.03 -0.35
N ARG A 56 -4.23 -12.61 0.50
CA ARG A 56 -2.75 -12.55 0.43
C ARG A 56 -2.25 -11.11 0.27
N PHE A 57 -2.80 -10.24 1.10
CA PHE A 57 -2.75 -8.81 0.88
C PHE A 57 -2.26 -8.08 2.13
N PHE A 58 -1.29 -7.19 1.98
CA PHE A 58 -0.89 -6.29 3.06
C PHE A 58 -1.69 -5.00 2.96
N THR A 59 -2.11 -4.47 4.11
CA THR A 59 -2.91 -3.24 4.17
C THR A 59 -2.35 -2.28 5.19
N LEU A 60 -2.38 -1.01 4.81
CA LEU A 60 -2.07 0.10 5.68
C LEU A 60 -3.22 1.10 5.57
N LYS A 61 -3.86 1.38 6.70
CA LYS A 61 -5.09 2.17 6.75
C LYS A 61 -4.82 3.51 7.41
N TYR A 62 -5.31 4.58 6.79
CA TYR A 62 -5.27 5.94 7.31
C TYR A 62 -6.68 6.49 7.38
N ALA A 63 -7.13 6.82 8.58
CA ALA A 63 -8.39 7.51 8.79
C ALA A 63 -8.15 9.04 8.84
N TYR A 64 -9.01 9.80 8.17
CA TYR A 64 -9.03 11.26 8.23
C TYR A 64 -10.48 11.74 8.10
N GLU A 65 -11.04 12.29 9.19
CA GLU A 65 -12.46 12.68 9.26
C GLU A 65 -13.39 11.51 8.87
N GLU A 66 -14.23 11.71 7.86
CA GLU A 66 -15.14 10.71 7.29
C GLU A 66 -14.47 9.78 6.27
N PHE A 67 -13.17 9.99 5.99
CA PHE A 67 -12.41 9.24 4.99
C PHE A 67 -11.52 8.18 5.60
N GLN A 68 -11.42 7.05 4.89
CA GLN A 68 -10.42 6.02 5.12
C GLN A 68 -9.68 5.76 3.82
N LEU A 69 -8.38 6.04 3.82
CA LEU A 69 -7.46 5.66 2.76
C LEU A 69 -6.79 4.34 3.12
N ASN A 70 -6.91 3.34 2.27
CA ASN A 70 -6.22 2.07 2.43
C ASN A 70 -5.20 1.91 1.31
N LEU A 71 -3.92 1.85 1.68
CA LEU A 71 -2.87 1.35 0.81
C LEU A 71 -2.86 -0.16 0.88
N GLY A 72 -3.03 -0.78 -0.28
CA GLY A 72 -3.02 -2.22 -0.47
C GLY A 72 -1.77 -2.68 -1.20
N LEU A 73 -1.16 -3.78 -0.76
CA LEU A 73 -0.04 -4.42 -1.44
C LEU A 73 -0.34 -5.91 -1.64
N GLY A 74 -0.67 -6.29 -2.86
CA GLY A 74 -0.88 -7.68 -3.27
C GLY A 74 0.44 -8.35 -3.59
N ILE A 75 0.63 -9.60 -3.16
CA ILE A 75 1.87 -10.34 -3.40
C ILE A 75 1.63 -11.49 -4.37
N HIS A 76 2.29 -11.39 -5.52
CA HIS A 76 2.17 -12.36 -6.62
C HIS A 76 3.57 -12.81 -7.04
N ASP A 77 4.00 -13.97 -6.51
CA ASP A 77 5.26 -14.63 -6.89
C ASP A 77 6.50 -13.72 -6.90
N GLY A 78 6.66 -12.90 -5.86
CA GLY A 78 7.77 -11.95 -5.79
C GLY A 78 7.46 -10.54 -6.31
N LEU A 79 6.34 -10.37 -6.99
CA LEU A 79 5.84 -9.06 -7.43
C LEU A 79 4.89 -8.48 -6.39
N VAL A 80 5.01 -7.17 -6.18
CA VAL A 80 4.11 -6.41 -5.32
C VAL A 80 3.24 -5.53 -6.20
N GLU A 81 1.93 -5.75 -6.15
CA GLU A 81 0.93 -4.93 -6.84
C GLU A 81 0.33 -3.92 -5.86
N PRO A 82 0.54 -2.61 -6.08
CA PRO A 82 -0.03 -1.57 -5.22
C PRO A 82 -1.47 -1.23 -5.61
N PHE A 83 -2.32 -1.06 -4.62
CA PHE A 83 -3.71 -0.63 -4.76
C PHE A 83 -3.98 0.52 -3.82
N LEU A 84 -4.89 1.41 -4.22
CA LEU A 84 -5.35 2.50 -3.38
C LEU A 84 -6.87 2.46 -3.30
N TYR A 85 -7.35 2.40 -2.06
CA TYR A 85 -8.78 2.43 -1.77
C TYR A 85 -9.10 3.68 -0.98
N LEU A 86 -10.15 4.39 -1.38
CA LEU A 86 -10.69 5.53 -0.66
C LEU A 86 -12.13 5.23 -0.31
N ILE A 87 -12.42 5.19 0.98
CA ILE A 87 -13.73 4.89 1.53
C ILE A 87 -14.21 6.14 2.28
N ARG A 88 -15.48 6.52 2.12
CA ARG A 88 -16.12 7.62 2.85
C ARG A 88 -17.43 7.13 3.44
N ASN A 89 -17.61 7.18 4.77
CA ASN A 89 -18.85 6.73 5.41
C ASN A 89 -19.34 5.36 4.89
N GLU A 90 -18.42 4.39 4.77
CA GLU A 90 -18.65 3.03 4.22
C GLU A 90 -18.81 2.93 2.69
N ASP A 91 -18.95 4.04 1.96
CA ASP A 91 -18.99 4.06 0.51
C ASP A 91 -17.59 3.98 -0.11
N TRP A 92 -17.39 3.08 -1.06
CA TRP A 92 -16.15 2.96 -1.84
C TRP A 92 -16.11 4.05 -2.92
N ILE A 93 -15.33 5.10 -2.68
CA ILE A 93 -15.15 6.24 -3.58
C ILE A 93 -14.11 5.95 -4.66
N LEU A 94 -13.05 5.25 -4.29
CA LEU A 94 -12.00 4.78 -5.20
C LEU A 94 -11.64 3.35 -4.84
N TYR A 95 -11.56 2.50 -5.87
CA TYR A 95 -11.01 1.16 -5.76
C TYR A 95 -10.24 0.83 -7.03
N ASN A 96 -8.92 1.07 -7.03
CA ASN A 96 -8.13 0.76 -8.21
C ASN A 96 -6.68 0.44 -7.87
N ARG A 97 -6.01 -0.24 -8.81
CA ARG A 97 -4.55 -0.37 -8.80
C ARG A 97 -3.92 1.02 -8.89
N PHE A 98 -2.74 1.18 -8.31
CA PHE A 98 -2.06 2.47 -8.21
C PHE A 98 -1.26 2.85 -9.48
N ASP A 99 -1.61 2.27 -10.62
CA ASP A 99 -0.98 2.49 -11.92
C ASP A 99 -1.68 3.56 -12.78
N PHE A 100 -2.81 4.13 -12.32
CA PHE A 100 -3.48 5.26 -12.98
C PHE A 100 -2.85 6.63 -12.68
N ILE A 101 -1.91 6.71 -11.73
CA ILE A 101 -1.17 7.94 -11.40
C ILE A 101 0.13 7.91 -12.20
N SER A 102 0.01 8.20 -13.50
CA SER A 102 1.12 8.46 -14.42
C SER A 102 1.19 9.93 -14.79
#